data_AF-A0A8J5M3S6-F1
#
_entry.id   AF-A0A8J5M3S6-F1
#
_cell.length_a   1.000
_cell.length_b   1.000
_cell.length_c   1.000
_cell.angle_alpha   90.00
_cell.angle_beta   90.00
_cell.angle_gamma   90.00
#
_symmetry.space_group_name_H-M   'P 1'
#
loop_
_entity.id
_entity.type
_entity.pdbx_description
1 polymer ?
#
loop_
_entity_poly.entity_id
_entity_poly.type
_entity_poly.pdbx_seq_one_letter_code
_entity_poly.pdbx_strand_id
1 'polypeptide(L)'
;MNLQALILVASSMTARATAEFTVTSGTTEATTSSTERVSFVKQWTLNSATTGDTIDSIDLDLAGRVYVSYVSDLPSGVLGYVNVSGDSQTVVDAVTVSNDDTNDNDDNDNDDANDTDGELNVRIGNSTSTTLSGYLLTEIFLASSGIVTDVKSQRSAQVVVEDGVLVSSSTTAELKVEASGSSAVYVSAASTAVSVRQLQLDAAGTASLQFNVESVTATEEAQFDAQGSAAISLLASSVEAATLELEAQNTGTICINAQTVTATNYEGQDASRISMPNASSKYTSTGSFTCDESTVPAREPACVSSACADSSTSGTTAGTAGSGASTTTTVTTAPTTANDDDASDDTNASSTPRLAALAAAVIGVATAVLL
;
A
#
# COMPACT_ATOMS: atom_id res chain seq x y z
N MET A 1 -44.52 41.14 14.27
CA MET A 1 -43.87 40.93 12.96
C MET A 1 -42.44 40.49 13.25
N ASN A 2 -42.20 39.18 13.27
CA ASN A 2 -40.90 38.58 13.51
C ASN A 2 -40.28 38.23 12.15
N LEU A 3 -39.22 38.92 11.78
CA LEU A 3 -38.48 38.67 10.54
C LEU A 3 -37.47 37.55 10.83
N GLN A 4 -37.64 36.41 10.16
CA GLN A 4 -36.73 35.27 10.21
C GLN A 4 -35.36 35.68 9.67
N ALA A 5 -34.31 35.48 10.48
CA ALA A 5 -32.93 35.58 10.03
C ALA A 5 -32.58 34.29 9.28
N LEU A 6 -32.47 34.40 7.96
CA LEU A 6 -32.01 33.37 7.06
C LEU A 6 -30.49 33.20 7.28
N ILE A 7 -30.06 32.08 7.87
CA ILE A 7 -28.65 31.70 7.95
C ILE A 7 -28.28 31.13 6.58
N LEU A 8 -27.55 31.88 5.76
CA LEU A 8 -26.83 31.34 4.62
C LEU A 8 -25.62 30.56 5.18
N VAL A 9 -25.71 29.23 5.18
CA VAL A 9 -24.52 28.38 5.23
C VAL A 9 -23.89 28.51 3.85
N ALA A 10 -22.81 29.27 3.75
CA ALA A 10 -21.95 29.21 2.58
C ALA A 10 -21.24 27.84 2.65
N SER A 11 -21.77 26.86 1.93
CA SER A 11 -21.00 25.68 1.54
C SER A 11 -19.85 26.19 0.67
N SER A 12 -18.65 26.26 1.24
CA SER A 12 -17.43 26.38 0.45
C SER A 12 -17.28 25.07 -0.31
N MET A 13 -17.85 25.01 -1.50
CA MET A 13 -17.45 24.03 -2.50
C MET A 13 -15.97 24.31 -2.77
N THR A 14 -15.08 23.49 -2.22
CA THR A 14 -13.75 23.31 -2.80
C THR A 14 -14.01 22.87 -4.23
N ALA A 15 -13.76 23.75 -5.18
CA ALA A 15 -13.63 23.35 -6.56
C ALA A 15 -12.49 22.32 -6.58
N ARG A 16 -12.83 21.03 -6.66
CA ARG A 16 -11.89 20.01 -7.10
C ARG A 16 -11.54 20.41 -8.53
N ALA A 17 -10.28 20.78 -8.75
CA ALA A 17 -9.83 21.12 -10.08
C ALA A 17 -9.73 19.79 -10.82
N THR A 18 -10.50 19.65 -11.91
CA THR A 18 -10.36 18.57 -12.87
C THR A 18 -8.91 18.51 -13.36
N ALA A 19 -8.09 17.64 -12.78
CA ALA A 19 -6.69 17.49 -13.13
C ALA A 19 -6.54 16.50 -14.31
N GLU A 20 -6.95 16.97 -15.48
CA GLU A 20 -6.62 16.32 -16.74
C GLU A 20 -5.10 16.42 -16.93
N PHE A 21 -4.31 15.45 -16.48
CA PHE A 21 -2.86 15.43 -16.73
C PHE A 21 -2.50 14.36 -17.77
N THR A 22 -1.47 14.63 -18.55
CA THR A 22 -1.01 13.74 -19.61
C THR A 22 0.22 12.95 -19.17
N VAL A 23 0.23 11.66 -19.51
CA VAL A 23 1.36 10.77 -19.26
C VAL A 23 2.16 10.60 -20.56
N THR A 24 3.40 11.10 -20.58
CA THR A 24 4.33 10.90 -21.69
C THR A 24 5.33 9.79 -21.35
N SER A 25 5.20 8.64 -22.02
CA SER A 25 6.13 7.51 -21.86
C SER A 25 7.43 7.75 -22.64
N GLY A 26 8.57 7.55 -21.98
CA GLY A 26 9.87 7.36 -22.62
C GLY A 26 10.05 5.94 -23.16
N THR A 27 11.22 5.69 -23.76
CA THR A 27 11.67 4.36 -24.19
C THR A 27 12.44 3.66 -23.08
N THR A 28 12.36 2.32 -23.03
CA THR A 28 13.23 1.54 -22.15
C THR A 28 14.66 1.54 -22.70
N GLU A 29 15.61 1.89 -21.84
CA GLU A 29 17.02 2.00 -22.19
C GLU A 29 17.86 1.07 -21.32
N ALA A 30 18.86 0.43 -21.92
CA ALA A 30 19.89 -0.27 -21.18
C ALA A 30 20.80 0.76 -20.49
N THR A 31 21.17 0.50 -19.25
CA THR A 31 22.02 1.39 -18.46
C THR A 31 23.15 0.64 -17.78
N THR A 32 24.23 1.35 -17.48
CA THR A 32 25.29 0.87 -16.58
C THR A 32 25.09 1.53 -15.22
N SER A 33 24.57 0.77 -14.26
CA SER A 33 24.38 1.23 -12.88
C SER A 33 25.35 0.52 -11.93
N SER A 34 25.75 1.22 -10.87
CA SER A 34 26.43 0.60 -9.72
C SER A 34 25.45 -0.05 -8.74
N THR A 35 24.16 0.23 -8.85
CA THR A 35 23.10 -0.40 -8.07
C THR A 35 22.86 -1.81 -8.61
N GLU A 36 22.86 -2.81 -7.72
CA GLU A 36 22.56 -4.18 -8.13
C GLU A 36 21.18 -4.27 -8.79
N ARG A 37 21.04 -5.15 -9.77
CA ARG A 37 19.76 -5.41 -10.46
C ARG A 37 19.19 -4.22 -11.22
N VAL A 38 20.01 -3.21 -11.53
CA VAL A 38 19.64 -2.11 -12.43
C VAL A 38 20.42 -2.24 -13.75
N SER A 39 19.77 -2.86 -14.73
CA SER A 39 20.29 -3.02 -16.09
C SER A 39 19.48 -2.23 -17.12
N PHE A 40 18.22 -1.95 -16.81
CA PHE A 40 17.29 -1.23 -17.68
C PHE A 40 16.53 -0.17 -16.89
N VAL A 41 16.21 0.94 -17.55
CA VAL A 41 15.42 2.03 -16.99
C VAL A 41 14.38 2.52 -18.00
N LYS A 42 13.27 3.04 -17.48
CA LYS A 42 12.25 3.76 -18.24
C LYS A 42 11.68 4.88 -17.38
N GLN A 43 11.41 6.02 -18.00
CA GLN A 43 10.80 7.17 -17.34
C GLN A 43 9.51 7.55 -18.05
N TRP A 44 8.51 7.95 -17.26
CA TRP A 44 7.33 8.67 -17.71
C TRP A 44 7.37 10.08 -17.13
N THR A 45 6.98 11.06 -17.94
CA THR A 45 6.76 12.44 -17.49
C THR A 45 5.27 12.68 -17.34
N LEU A 46 4.86 13.18 -16.18
CA LEU A 46 3.48 13.56 -15.86
C LEU A 46 3.37 15.07 -16.12
N ASN A 47 2.62 15.47 -17.14
CA ASN A 47 2.48 16.88 -17.51
C ASN A 47 1.07 17.37 -17.22
N SER A 48 0.97 18.54 -16.64
CA SER A 48 -0.29 19.28 -16.53
C SER A 48 -0.82 19.59 -17.94
N ALA A 49 -2.11 19.34 -18.20
CA ALA A 49 -2.78 19.84 -19.39
C ALA A 49 -3.26 21.29 -19.21
N THR A 50 -3.61 21.69 -17.97
CA THR A 50 -4.10 23.03 -17.63
C THR A 50 -3.49 23.60 -16.35
N THR A 51 -3.48 24.93 -16.23
CA THR A 51 -2.97 25.59 -15.03
C THR A 51 -3.84 25.27 -13.83
N GLY A 52 -3.34 24.46 -12.90
CA GLY A 52 -4.04 24.08 -11.68
C GLY A 52 -4.12 22.57 -11.44
N ASP A 53 -3.78 21.76 -12.45
CA ASP A 53 -3.79 20.30 -12.30
C ASP A 53 -2.84 19.84 -11.18
N THR A 54 -3.26 18.82 -10.45
CA THR A 54 -2.53 18.21 -9.35
C THR A 54 -2.73 16.70 -9.37
N ILE A 55 -1.79 15.97 -8.78
CA ILE A 55 -1.94 14.54 -8.51
C ILE A 55 -2.27 14.39 -7.04
N ASP A 56 -3.53 14.13 -6.71
CA ASP A 56 -4.03 14.01 -5.34
C ASP A 56 -4.41 12.58 -4.94
N SER A 57 -4.48 11.65 -5.91
CA SER A 57 -4.63 10.21 -5.67
C SER A 57 -3.54 9.40 -6.37
N ILE A 58 -3.14 8.28 -5.77
CA ILE A 58 -2.17 7.33 -6.33
C ILE A 58 -2.69 5.90 -6.16
N ASP A 59 -3.00 5.22 -7.27
CA ASP A 59 -3.33 3.78 -7.30
C ASP A 59 -2.16 2.95 -7.84
N LEU A 60 -1.66 2.05 -6.98
CA LEU A 60 -0.52 1.18 -7.24
C LEU A 60 -0.96 -0.28 -7.31
N ASP A 61 -0.91 -0.87 -8.50
CA ASP A 61 -1.00 -2.32 -8.71
C ASP A 61 0.38 -2.90 -9.08
N LEU A 62 1.28 -2.91 -8.10
CA LEU A 62 2.71 -3.18 -8.28
C LEU A 62 3.21 -4.35 -7.43
N ALA A 63 4.39 -4.84 -7.80
CA ALA A 63 5.23 -5.72 -7.02
C ALA A 63 6.66 -5.17 -7.01
N GLY A 64 7.54 -5.70 -6.17
CA GLY A 64 8.87 -5.13 -5.97
C GLY A 64 8.82 -3.92 -5.03
N ARG A 65 9.62 -2.90 -5.30
CA ARG A 65 9.76 -1.73 -4.42
C ARG A 65 9.23 -0.47 -5.06
N VAL A 66 8.54 0.36 -4.28
CA VAL A 66 8.01 1.65 -4.70
C VAL A 66 8.42 2.72 -3.71
N TYR A 67 8.89 3.86 -4.23
CA TYR A 67 9.06 5.09 -3.45
C TYR A 67 8.18 6.17 -4.04
N VAL A 68 7.48 6.89 -3.17
CA VAL A 68 6.76 8.11 -3.51
C VAL A 68 7.42 9.24 -2.75
N SER A 69 7.89 10.24 -3.48
CA SER A 69 8.69 11.35 -2.95
C SER A 69 8.19 12.68 -3.49
N TYR A 70 8.20 13.70 -2.65
CA TYR A 70 8.11 15.08 -3.09
C TYR A 70 9.48 15.57 -3.59
N VAL A 71 9.51 16.30 -4.71
CA VAL A 71 10.71 16.94 -5.25
C VAL A 71 10.39 18.37 -5.64
N SER A 72 11.22 19.31 -5.16
CA SER A 72 11.15 20.71 -5.56
C SER A 72 11.84 20.94 -6.92
N ASP A 73 11.52 22.08 -7.54
CA ASP A 73 12.21 22.57 -8.74
C ASP A 73 12.05 21.70 -10.01
N LEU A 74 10.92 21.00 -10.15
CA LEU A 74 10.56 20.36 -11.41
C LEU A 74 10.26 21.42 -12.50
N PRO A 75 10.48 21.10 -13.79
CA PRO A 75 10.18 22.04 -14.88
C PRO A 75 8.71 22.51 -14.86
N SER A 76 8.48 23.77 -15.25
CA SER A 76 7.11 24.31 -15.35
C SER A 76 6.23 23.43 -16.24
N GLY A 77 5.04 23.08 -15.75
CA GLY A 77 4.10 22.21 -16.43
C GLY A 77 4.32 20.71 -16.18
N VAL A 78 5.36 20.32 -15.45
CA VAL A 78 5.59 18.93 -15.02
C VAL A 78 5.03 18.76 -13.61
N LEU A 79 4.09 17.82 -13.46
CA LEU A 79 3.50 17.41 -12.18
C LEU A 79 4.35 16.35 -11.48
N GLY A 80 5.17 15.63 -12.22
CA GLY A 80 6.03 14.60 -11.66
C GLY A 80 6.70 13.70 -12.69
N TYR A 81 7.43 12.72 -12.17
CA TYR A 81 8.03 11.64 -12.94
C TYR A 81 7.71 10.30 -12.31
N VAL A 82 7.53 9.28 -13.15
CA VAL A 82 7.61 7.88 -12.71
C VAL A 82 8.85 7.29 -13.35
N ASN A 83 9.81 6.87 -12.53
CA ASN A 83 11.03 6.20 -12.96
C ASN A 83 10.93 4.73 -12.58
N VAL A 84 11.19 3.84 -13.52
CA VAL A 84 11.24 2.41 -13.28
C VAL A 84 12.62 1.91 -13.64
N SER A 85 13.19 1.10 -12.76
CA SER A 85 14.46 0.42 -12.98
C SER A 85 14.33 -1.07 -12.66
N GLY A 86 15.06 -1.90 -13.40
CA GLY A 86 15.04 -3.33 -13.19
C GLY A 86 16.17 -4.08 -13.90
N ASP A 87 16.20 -5.39 -13.68
CA ASP A 87 17.28 -6.27 -14.14
C ASP A 87 17.11 -6.73 -15.59
N SER A 88 15.89 -6.64 -16.12
CA SER A 88 15.57 -6.99 -17.50
C SER A 88 14.62 -5.98 -18.15
N GLN A 89 14.74 -5.82 -19.46
CA GLN A 89 13.83 -5.00 -20.25
C GLN A 89 12.37 -5.44 -20.08
N THR A 90 12.11 -6.76 -20.03
CA THR A 90 10.76 -7.31 -19.85
C THR A 90 10.12 -6.88 -18.54
N VAL A 91 10.88 -6.81 -17.45
CA VAL A 91 10.39 -6.37 -16.13
C VAL A 91 10.05 -4.88 -16.14
N VAL A 92 10.88 -4.06 -16.77
CA VAL A 92 10.64 -2.61 -16.91
C VAL A 92 9.46 -2.33 -17.85
N ASP A 93 9.38 -3.02 -18.98
CA ASP A 93 8.31 -2.86 -19.98
C ASP A 93 6.95 -3.36 -19.49
N ALA A 94 6.91 -4.19 -18.45
CA ALA A 94 5.67 -4.66 -17.85
C ALA A 94 4.93 -3.57 -17.05
N VAL A 95 5.62 -2.48 -16.66
CA VAL A 95 5.00 -1.36 -15.95
C VAL A 95 4.30 -0.44 -16.93
N THR A 96 3.07 -0.07 -16.58
CA THR A 96 2.23 0.90 -17.27
C THR A 96 1.90 2.05 -16.32
N VAL A 97 1.88 3.27 -16.86
CA VAL A 97 1.50 4.49 -16.13
C VAL A 97 0.37 5.14 -16.93
N SER A 98 -0.71 5.50 -16.25
CA SER A 98 -1.87 6.18 -16.83
C SER A 98 -2.47 7.17 -15.84
N ASN A 99 -3.32 8.06 -16.34
CA ASN A 99 -4.26 8.86 -15.56
C ASN A 99 -5.67 8.28 -15.78
N ASP A 100 -6.52 8.32 -14.75
CA ASP A 100 -7.86 7.74 -14.83
C ASP A 100 -8.89 8.68 -15.49
N ASP A 101 -8.63 9.05 -16.73
CA ASP A 101 -9.58 9.79 -17.58
C ASP A 101 -9.80 9.08 -18.92
N THR A 102 -9.38 7.81 -19.04
CA THR A 102 -9.26 7.17 -20.36
C THR A 102 -10.01 5.87 -20.57
N ASN A 103 -10.71 5.31 -19.57
CA ASN A 103 -11.43 4.04 -19.77
C ASN A 103 -12.75 3.81 -19.03
N ASP A 104 -13.28 4.77 -18.27
CA ASP A 104 -14.64 4.62 -17.74
C ASP A 104 -15.67 4.87 -18.83
N ASN A 105 -16.05 3.76 -19.45
CA ASN A 105 -17.21 3.63 -20.30
C ASN A 105 -18.41 3.10 -19.49
N ASP A 106 -18.31 3.14 -18.16
CA ASP A 106 -19.33 2.67 -17.22
C ASP A 106 -20.29 3.81 -16.89
N ASP A 107 -21.03 4.21 -17.94
CA ASP A 107 -22.09 5.23 -17.97
C ASP A 107 -23.33 4.89 -17.09
N ASN A 108 -23.17 4.08 -16.02
CA ASN A 108 -24.31 3.54 -15.26
C ASN A 108 -24.12 3.25 -13.78
N ASP A 109 -22.94 3.42 -13.19
CA ASP A 109 -22.81 3.29 -11.75
C ASP A 109 -22.92 4.67 -11.11
N ASN A 110 -23.98 4.87 -10.33
CA ASN A 110 -24.23 6.11 -9.58
C ASN A 110 -23.28 6.22 -8.37
N ASP A 111 -22.10 5.59 -8.46
CA ASP A 111 -21.00 5.57 -7.50
C ASP A 111 -19.82 6.47 -7.94
N ASP A 112 -19.86 7.00 -9.17
CA ASP A 112 -18.87 7.91 -9.81
C ASP A 112 -18.81 9.33 -9.19
N ALA A 113 -19.29 9.51 -7.96
CA ALA A 113 -19.13 10.78 -7.25
C ALA A 113 -17.71 10.99 -6.71
N ASN A 114 -16.84 9.99 -6.85
CA ASN A 114 -15.50 9.96 -6.26
C ASN A 114 -14.37 9.55 -7.21
N ASP A 115 -14.65 9.39 -8.52
CA ASP A 115 -13.57 9.28 -9.50
C ASP A 115 -12.79 10.58 -9.46
N THR A 116 -11.62 10.49 -8.84
CA THR A 116 -10.77 11.63 -8.56
C THR A 116 -10.07 11.97 -9.85
N ASP A 117 -10.44 13.11 -10.38
CA ASP A 117 -9.91 13.74 -11.57
C ASP A 117 -8.41 14.09 -11.47
N GLY A 118 -7.64 13.48 -10.56
CA GLY A 118 -6.20 13.63 -10.34
C GLY A 118 -5.49 12.31 -9.98
N GLU A 119 -6.09 11.15 -10.25
CA GLU A 119 -5.50 9.84 -9.90
C GLU A 119 -4.36 9.42 -10.84
N LEU A 120 -3.20 9.13 -10.25
CA LEU A 120 -2.07 8.48 -10.90
C LEU A 120 -2.16 6.96 -10.75
N ASN A 121 -2.30 6.28 -11.88
CA ASN A 121 -2.32 4.83 -11.97
C ASN A 121 -0.95 4.29 -12.38
N VAL A 122 -0.32 3.49 -11.51
CA VAL A 122 0.93 2.78 -11.83
C VAL A 122 0.74 1.29 -11.59
N ARG A 123 0.78 0.51 -12.66
CA ARG A 123 0.35 -0.89 -12.64
C ARG A 123 1.37 -1.77 -13.37
N ILE A 124 1.58 -3.00 -12.91
CA ILE A 124 2.19 -4.04 -13.74
C ILE A 124 1.07 -4.63 -14.59
N GLY A 125 1.10 -4.35 -15.89
CA GLY A 125 0.03 -4.66 -16.84
C GLY A 125 -0.35 -6.14 -16.88
N ASN A 126 -1.64 -6.41 -17.09
CA ASN A 126 -2.20 -7.76 -17.25
C ASN A 126 -1.76 -8.39 -18.56
N SER A 127 -0.55 -8.93 -18.59
CA SER A 127 -0.14 -9.88 -19.63
C SER A 127 0.04 -11.25 -19.00
N THR A 128 -1.03 -11.81 -18.39
CA THR A 128 -1.18 -13.25 -18.11
C THR A 128 0.00 -13.97 -17.44
N SER A 129 0.88 -13.23 -16.79
CA SER A 129 2.20 -13.71 -16.38
C SER A 129 2.26 -13.71 -14.87
N THR A 130 1.70 -14.76 -14.29
CA THR A 130 2.22 -15.35 -13.04
C THR A 130 3.71 -15.74 -13.15
N THR A 131 4.36 -15.42 -14.27
CA THR A 131 5.75 -15.70 -14.64
C THR A 131 6.64 -14.46 -14.66
N LEU A 132 6.17 -13.27 -14.28
CA LEU A 132 7.06 -12.10 -14.20
C LEU A 132 8.05 -12.34 -13.05
N SER A 133 9.31 -12.52 -13.39
CA SER A 133 10.38 -12.79 -12.45
C SER A 133 11.55 -11.87 -12.75
N GLY A 134 12.09 -11.28 -11.69
CA GLY A 134 13.12 -10.26 -11.75
C GLY A 134 12.93 -9.25 -10.64
N TYR A 135 13.64 -8.13 -10.76
CA TYR A 135 13.71 -7.12 -9.72
C TYR A 135 13.27 -5.77 -10.27
N LEU A 136 12.46 -5.07 -9.50
CA LEU A 136 11.86 -3.79 -9.89
C LEU A 136 11.96 -2.78 -8.75
N LEU A 137 12.39 -1.57 -9.09
CA LEU A 137 12.23 -0.37 -8.30
C LEU A 137 11.45 0.65 -9.13
N THR A 138 10.32 1.10 -8.59
CA THR A 138 9.52 2.20 -9.12
C THR A 138 9.70 3.41 -8.19
N GLU A 139 10.02 4.56 -8.76
CA GLU A 139 10.16 5.82 -8.03
C GLU A 139 9.21 6.85 -8.64
N ILE A 140 8.31 7.37 -7.82
CA ILE A 140 7.33 8.39 -8.17
C ILE A 140 7.78 9.69 -7.50
N PHE A 141 8.09 10.68 -8.31
CA PHE A 141 8.50 12.01 -7.87
C PHE A 141 7.40 13.01 -8.19
N LEU A 142 6.84 13.66 -7.17
CA LEU A 142 5.75 14.62 -7.31
C LEU A 142 6.26 16.05 -7.14
N ALA A 143 5.77 16.96 -7.99
CA ALA A 143 6.15 18.38 -7.98
C ALA A 143 5.49 19.19 -6.86
N SER A 144 4.35 18.72 -6.36
CA SER A 144 3.53 19.40 -5.37
C SER A 144 3.65 18.68 -4.04
N SER A 145 3.95 19.45 -2.99
CA SER A 145 4.06 18.91 -1.63
C SER A 145 2.72 18.95 -0.92
N GLY A 146 2.40 17.90 -0.18
CA GLY A 146 1.33 17.87 0.80
C GLY A 146 -0.07 17.94 0.17
N ILE A 147 -0.23 17.37 -1.01
CA ILE A 147 -1.49 17.40 -1.77
C ILE A 147 -2.17 16.04 -1.88
N VAL A 148 -1.42 14.93 -1.73
CA VAL A 148 -1.98 13.59 -1.94
C VAL A 148 -2.90 13.23 -0.78
N THR A 149 -4.18 13.01 -1.10
CA THR A 149 -5.24 12.63 -0.18
C THR A 149 -5.50 11.13 -0.17
N ASP A 150 -5.14 10.41 -1.24
CA ASP A 150 -5.37 8.97 -1.33
C ASP A 150 -4.14 8.24 -1.87
N VAL A 151 -3.76 7.15 -1.20
CA VAL A 151 -2.72 6.22 -1.67
C VAL A 151 -3.23 4.80 -1.49
N LYS A 152 -3.38 4.10 -2.61
CA LYS A 152 -3.81 2.71 -2.65
C LYS A 152 -2.69 1.83 -3.17
N SER A 153 -2.42 0.73 -2.46
CA SER A 153 -1.55 -0.33 -2.93
C SER A 153 -2.23 -1.68 -2.90
N GLN A 154 -2.54 -2.19 -4.09
CA GLN A 154 -3.09 -3.52 -4.35
C GLN A 154 -1.99 -4.40 -4.96
N ARG A 155 -1.97 -5.71 -4.66
CA ARG A 155 -0.94 -6.72 -5.02
C ARG A 155 0.13 -6.96 -3.94
N SER A 156 1.41 -6.63 -4.17
CA SER A 156 2.51 -7.15 -3.33
C SER A 156 3.75 -6.26 -3.26
N ALA A 157 3.60 -4.97 -3.56
CA ALA A 157 4.69 -4.01 -3.47
C ALA A 157 5.04 -3.68 -2.02
N GLN A 158 6.33 -3.39 -1.79
CA GLN A 158 6.79 -2.62 -0.63
C GLN A 158 6.81 -1.15 -1.03
N VAL A 159 5.86 -0.37 -0.51
CA VAL A 159 5.65 1.04 -0.85
C VAL A 159 6.13 1.92 0.30
N VAL A 160 7.04 2.85 0.02
CA VAL A 160 7.48 3.88 0.96
C VAL A 160 6.94 5.23 0.48
N VAL A 161 6.06 5.82 1.28
CA VAL A 161 5.55 7.18 1.08
C VAL A 161 6.35 8.10 1.97
N GLU A 162 7.18 8.95 1.38
CA GLU A 162 8.06 9.85 2.11
C GLU A 162 7.36 11.13 2.59
N ASP A 163 8.03 11.83 3.50
CA ASP A 163 7.58 13.13 3.99
C ASP A 163 7.33 14.13 2.84
N GLY A 164 6.34 14.99 3.05
CA GLY A 164 5.92 16.01 2.09
C GLY A 164 5.07 15.50 0.93
N VAL A 165 4.73 14.20 0.84
CA VAL A 165 3.81 13.66 -0.17
C VAL A 165 2.34 13.87 0.23
N LEU A 166 1.94 13.27 1.35
CA LEU A 166 0.55 13.25 1.81
C LEU A 166 0.11 14.61 2.36
N VAL A 167 -1.17 14.93 2.21
CA VAL A 167 -1.78 16.07 2.89
C VAL A 167 -1.61 15.93 4.40
N SER A 168 -1.07 16.98 5.03
CA SER A 168 -0.80 16.98 6.48
C SER A 168 -1.58 18.05 7.24
N SER A 169 -2.18 19.02 6.56
CA SER A 169 -2.92 20.11 7.22
C SER A 169 -4.07 20.60 6.34
N SER A 170 -5.28 20.09 6.57
CA SER A 170 -6.49 20.55 5.91
C SER A 170 -7.75 20.22 6.72
N THR A 171 -8.56 21.22 7.05
CA THR A 171 -9.81 21.03 7.81
C THR A 171 -10.94 20.39 6.99
N THR A 172 -10.72 20.15 5.70
CA THR A 172 -11.72 19.55 4.80
C THR A 172 -11.25 18.24 4.19
N ALA A 173 -9.94 17.96 4.20
CA ALA A 173 -9.39 16.78 3.56
C ALA A 173 -9.71 15.50 4.33
N GLU A 174 -10.00 14.47 3.56
CA GLU A 174 -9.95 13.08 3.98
C GLU A 174 -8.63 12.52 3.48
N LEU A 175 -7.81 12.01 4.39
CA LEU A 175 -6.57 11.32 4.05
C LEU A 175 -6.81 9.82 4.16
N LYS A 176 -6.66 9.11 3.05
CA LYS A 176 -6.82 7.67 2.94
C LYS A 176 -5.51 7.00 2.56
N VAL A 177 -5.19 5.91 3.24
CA VAL A 177 -4.08 5.02 2.86
C VAL A 177 -4.58 3.59 2.91
N GLU A 178 -4.53 2.91 1.77
CA GLU A 178 -5.03 1.54 1.61
C GLU A 178 -3.92 0.56 1.22
N ALA A 179 -3.90 -0.59 1.87
CA ALA A 179 -3.00 -1.70 1.55
C ALA A 179 -3.80 -3.01 1.41
N SER A 180 -3.72 -3.67 0.26
CA SER A 180 -4.43 -4.94 0.03
C SER A 180 -3.56 -6.01 -0.64
N GLY A 181 -4.06 -7.25 -0.64
CA GLY A 181 -3.31 -8.41 -1.12
C GLY A 181 -2.20 -8.79 -0.13
N SER A 182 -0.96 -8.48 -0.46
CA SER A 182 0.25 -8.75 0.34
C SER A 182 1.21 -7.54 0.33
N SER A 183 0.71 -6.36 -0.02
CA SER A 183 1.51 -5.13 -0.02
C SER A 183 1.95 -4.74 1.39
N ALA A 184 3.06 -4.01 1.47
CA ALA A 184 3.54 -3.40 2.70
C ALA A 184 3.72 -1.91 2.46
N VAL A 185 2.92 -1.07 3.12
CA VAL A 185 2.95 0.39 2.97
C VAL A 185 3.58 1.02 4.21
N TYR A 186 4.56 1.89 3.98
CA TYR A 186 5.28 2.64 5.01
C TYR A 186 5.14 4.14 4.75
N VAL A 187 4.28 4.82 5.50
CA VAL A 187 4.26 6.29 5.53
C VAL A 187 5.36 6.75 6.49
N SER A 188 6.39 7.38 5.93
CA SER A 188 7.65 7.70 6.61
C SER A 188 7.79 9.22 6.80
N ALA A 189 6.99 9.79 7.69
CA ALA A 189 6.90 11.23 7.95
C ALA A 189 6.94 11.55 9.46
N ALA A 190 7.84 10.89 10.20
CA ALA A 190 7.91 10.92 11.67
C ALA A 190 8.07 12.32 12.30
N SER A 191 8.42 13.34 11.52
CA SER A 191 8.53 14.75 11.94
C SER A 191 7.37 15.63 11.50
N THR A 192 6.29 15.04 10.98
CA THR A 192 5.17 15.76 10.39
C THR A 192 3.90 15.49 11.18
N ALA A 193 3.28 16.55 11.72
CA ALA A 193 1.96 16.48 12.32
C ALA A 193 0.87 16.41 11.23
N VAL A 194 -0.05 15.46 11.35
CA VAL A 194 -1.20 15.29 10.46
C VAL A 194 -2.44 15.85 11.13
N SER A 195 -3.02 16.91 10.56
CA SER A 195 -4.27 17.54 10.97
C SER A 195 -5.25 17.58 9.79
N VAL A 196 -6.22 16.67 9.81
CA VAL A 196 -7.17 16.46 8.70
C VAL A 196 -8.61 16.45 9.19
N ARG A 197 -9.59 16.50 8.27
CA ARG A 197 -11.00 16.29 8.64
C ARG A 197 -11.20 14.83 9.05
N GLN A 198 -10.74 13.93 8.18
CA GLN A 198 -10.83 12.48 8.37
C GLN A 198 -9.51 11.80 8.02
N LEU A 199 -9.17 10.77 8.77
CA LEU A 199 -8.06 9.86 8.49
C LEU A 199 -8.61 8.44 8.37
N GLN A 200 -8.37 7.80 7.24
CA GLN A 200 -8.76 6.42 6.99
C GLN A 200 -7.52 5.57 6.68
N LEU A 201 -7.34 4.47 7.41
CA LEU A 201 -6.27 3.50 7.18
C LEU A 201 -6.88 2.13 6.98
N ASP A 202 -6.77 1.59 5.77
CA ASP A 202 -7.39 0.32 5.43
C ASP A 202 -6.32 -0.72 5.07
N ALA A 203 -6.42 -1.90 5.66
CA ALA A 203 -5.54 -3.00 5.34
C ALA A 203 -6.33 -4.31 5.16
N ALA A 204 -6.14 -5.01 4.05
CA ALA A 204 -6.87 -6.23 3.72
C ALA A 204 -5.96 -7.37 3.22
N GLY A 205 -6.46 -8.60 3.29
CA GLY A 205 -5.72 -9.79 2.86
C GLY A 205 -4.62 -10.14 3.85
N THR A 206 -3.36 -9.99 3.45
CA THR A 206 -2.15 -10.18 4.27
C THR A 206 -1.28 -8.93 4.30
N ALA A 207 -1.84 -7.80 3.87
CA ALA A 207 -1.11 -6.56 3.76
C ALA A 207 -0.68 -6.01 5.13
N SER A 208 0.34 -5.16 5.12
CA SER A 208 0.77 -4.40 6.30
C SER A 208 0.82 -2.92 5.99
N LEU A 209 0.34 -2.10 6.92
CA LEU A 209 0.34 -0.65 6.81
C LEU A 209 0.97 -0.07 8.08
N GLN A 210 2.09 0.63 7.93
CA GLN A 210 2.72 1.40 8.98
C GLN A 210 2.58 2.90 8.67
N PHE A 211 1.83 3.61 9.51
CA PHE A 211 1.65 5.05 9.44
C PHE A 211 2.51 5.72 10.53
N ASN A 212 3.67 6.27 10.17
CA ASN A 212 4.62 6.86 11.10
C ASN A 212 4.69 8.39 10.92
N VAL A 213 4.15 9.13 11.89
CA VAL A 213 4.00 10.59 11.87
C VAL A 213 4.28 11.19 13.24
N GLU A 214 4.44 12.51 13.35
CA GLU A 214 4.67 13.16 14.65
C GLU A 214 3.42 13.02 15.55
N SER A 215 2.26 13.40 15.03
CA SER A 215 0.98 13.37 15.74
C SER A 215 -0.19 13.32 14.76
N VAL A 216 -1.35 12.82 15.21
CA VAL A 216 -2.60 12.81 14.43
C VAL A 216 -3.68 13.63 15.14
N THR A 217 -4.33 14.51 14.39
CA THR A 217 -5.57 15.19 14.77
C THR A 217 -6.58 15.07 13.64
N ALA A 218 -7.62 14.25 13.83
CA ALA A 218 -8.74 14.15 12.92
C ALA A 218 -9.95 14.91 13.50
N THR A 219 -10.41 15.97 12.86
CA THR A 219 -11.47 16.81 13.46
C THR A 219 -12.83 16.13 13.52
N GLU A 220 -13.08 15.16 12.63
CA GLU A 220 -14.29 14.35 12.61
C GLU A 220 -13.97 12.89 13.00
N GLU A 221 -13.14 12.21 12.23
CA GLU A 221 -13.03 10.76 12.34
C GLU A 221 -11.63 10.24 12.02
N ALA A 222 -11.15 9.31 12.84
CA ALA A 222 -10.06 8.43 12.52
C ALA A 222 -10.61 6.99 12.45
N GLN A 223 -10.62 6.39 11.27
CA GLN A 223 -11.15 5.04 11.02
C GLN A 223 -10.04 4.11 10.54
N PHE A 224 -9.81 3.01 11.26
CA PHE A 224 -8.82 2.00 10.88
C PHE A 224 -9.47 0.62 10.72
N ASP A 225 -9.36 0.03 9.52
CA ASP A 225 -9.99 -1.24 9.17
C ASP A 225 -8.95 -2.30 8.78
N ALA A 226 -8.78 -3.32 9.62
CA ALA A 226 -7.88 -4.44 9.39
C ALA A 226 -8.67 -5.74 9.10
N GLN A 227 -8.68 -6.17 7.83
CA GLN A 227 -9.40 -7.33 7.36
C GLN A 227 -8.47 -8.49 6.96
N GLY A 228 -8.99 -9.72 7.01
CA GLY A 228 -8.20 -10.92 6.71
C GLY A 228 -7.14 -11.18 7.79
N SER A 229 -5.87 -11.23 7.42
CA SER A 229 -4.71 -11.29 8.33
C SER A 229 -3.87 -10.01 8.27
N ALA A 230 -4.44 -8.90 7.79
CA ALA A 230 -3.70 -7.66 7.61
C ALA A 230 -3.37 -6.97 8.95
N ALA A 231 -2.35 -6.13 8.96
CA ALA A 231 -1.91 -5.41 10.15
C ALA A 231 -1.78 -3.91 9.89
N ILE A 232 -2.38 -3.10 10.76
CA ILE A 232 -2.23 -1.64 10.79
C ILE A 232 -1.43 -1.26 12.02
N SER A 233 -0.39 -0.44 11.84
CA SER A 233 0.43 0.13 12.91
C SER A 233 0.50 1.65 12.75
N LEU A 234 -0.08 2.38 13.71
CA LEU A 234 0.04 3.83 13.82
C LEU A 234 1.11 4.17 14.86
N LEU A 235 2.16 4.87 14.44
CA LEU A 235 3.23 5.36 15.29
C LEU A 235 3.17 6.88 15.34
N ALA A 236 2.87 7.43 16.52
CA ALA A 236 2.73 8.87 16.73
C ALA A 236 2.92 9.21 18.22
N SER A 237 3.22 10.45 18.59
CA SER A 237 3.23 10.84 20.01
C SER A 237 1.81 10.90 20.58
N SER A 238 0.84 11.34 19.76
CA SER A 238 -0.56 11.51 20.13
C SER A 238 -1.51 11.27 18.97
N VAL A 239 -2.71 10.80 19.31
CA VAL A 239 -3.85 10.65 18.41
C VAL A 239 -5.06 11.33 19.04
N GLU A 240 -5.63 12.30 18.33
CA GLU A 240 -6.83 13.02 18.74
C GLU A 240 -7.88 12.92 17.63
N ALA A 241 -9.10 12.49 17.96
CA ALA A 241 -10.21 12.42 17.02
C ALA A 241 -11.54 12.80 17.70
N ALA A 242 -12.55 13.24 16.94
CA ALA A 242 -13.90 13.31 17.52
C ALA A 242 -14.48 11.89 17.66
N THR A 243 -14.41 11.09 16.60
CA THR A 243 -14.69 9.65 16.62
C THR A 243 -13.42 8.87 16.28
N LEU A 244 -13.13 7.83 17.07
CA LEU A 244 -12.10 6.84 16.78
C LEU A 244 -12.78 5.49 16.54
N GLU A 245 -12.82 5.05 15.29
CA GLU A 245 -13.38 3.77 14.87
C GLU A 245 -12.27 2.80 14.50
N LEU A 246 -12.28 1.61 15.10
CA LEU A 246 -11.27 0.59 14.92
C LEU A 246 -11.95 -0.76 14.68
N GLU A 247 -11.86 -1.28 13.46
CA GLU A 247 -12.41 -2.58 13.11
C GLU A 247 -11.32 -3.59 12.77
N ALA A 248 -11.16 -4.60 13.62
CA ALA A 248 -10.30 -5.75 13.31
C ALA A 248 -11.15 -7.00 13.05
N GLN A 249 -11.02 -7.59 11.87
CA GLN A 249 -11.77 -8.77 11.45
C GLN A 249 -10.84 -9.99 11.24
N ASN A 250 -11.39 -11.20 11.29
CA ASN A 250 -10.71 -12.47 10.95
C ASN A 250 -9.45 -12.84 11.75
N THR A 251 -8.24 -12.47 11.34
CA THR A 251 -6.92 -12.56 12.03
C THR A 251 -6.19 -11.22 12.00
N GLY A 252 -6.83 -10.17 11.47
CA GLY A 252 -6.29 -8.83 11.34
C GLY A 252 -6.09 -8.15 12.69
N THR A 253 -5.18 -7.18 12.72
CA THR A 253 -4.76 -6.47 13.93
C THR A 253 -4.55 -4.99 13.68
N ILE A 254 -4.87 -4.19 14.70
CA ILE A 254 -4.63 -2.75 14.72
C ILE A 254 -3.79 -2.43 15.96
N CYS A 255 -2.72 -1.68 15.80
CA CYS A 255 -1.92 -1.20 16.91
C CYS A 255 -1.67 0.31 16.81
N ILE A 256 -1.95 1.02 17.90
CA ILE A 256 -1.69 2.46 18.04
C ILE A 256 -0.62 2.64 19.11
N ASN A 257 0.60 2.93 18.66
CA ASN A 257 1.71 3.29 19.52
C ASN A 257 1.74 4.82 19.71
N ALA A 258 0.94 5.30 20.67
CA ALA A 258 0.92 6.69 21.10
C ALA A 258 0.82 6.79 22.62
N GLN A 259 1.33 7.88 23.21
CA GLN A 259 1.22 8.11 24.65
C GLN A 259 -0.16 8.66 25.02
N THR A 260 -0.70 9.52 24.15
CA THR A 260 -2.02 10.13 24.30
C THR A 260 -2.92 9.66 23.17
N VAL A 261 -4.03 9.02 23.52
CA VAL A 261 -5.11 8.69 22.59
C VAL A 261 -6.39 9.26 23.16
N THR A 262 -6.97 10.24 22.45
CA THR A 262 -8.16 10.97 22.87
C THR A 262 -9.20 10.94 21.77
N ALA A 263 -10.38 10.45 22.11
CA ALA A 263 -11.56 10.43 21.27
C ALA A 263 -12.80 10.78 22.11
N THR A 264 -13.74 11.54 21.51
CA THR A 264 -15.03 11.82 22.15
C THR A 264 -15.92 10.58 22.10
N ASN A 265 -15.96 9.92 20.93
CA ASN A 265 -16.60 8.64 20.72
C ASN A 265 -15.55 7.60 20.35
N TYR A 266 -15.67 6.40 20.91
CA TYR A 266 -14.81 5.27 20.60
C TYR A 266 -15.67 4.09 20.19
N GLU A 267 -15.39 3.55 19.01
CA GLU A 267 -16.05 2.38 18.44
C GLU A 267 -14.97 1.36 18.11
N GLY A 268 -14.92 0.25 18.85
CA GLY A 268 -13.89 -0.77 18.70
C GLY A 268 -14.51 -2.15 18.53
N GLN A 269 -14.25 -2.77 17.38
CA GLN A 269 -14.67 -4.13 17.09
C GLN A 269 -13.51 -5.12 17.25
N ASP A 270 -13.77 -6.22 17.96
CA ASP A 270 -12.79 -7.21 18.38
C ASP A 270 -11.60 -6.63 19.17
N ALA A 271 -11.92 -6.18 20.39
CA ALA A 271 -10.98 -5.58 21.33
C ALA A 271 -9.68 -6.37 21.56
N SER A 272 -9.67 -7.70 21.35
CA SER A 272 -8.47 -8.53 21.56
C SER A 272 -7.37 -8.31 20.51
N ARG A 273 -7.75 -7.73 19.36
CA ARG A 273 -6.89 -7.44 18.19
C ARG A 273 -6.56 -5.99 18.02
N ILE A 274 -7.01 -5.16 18.94
CA ILE A 274 -6.68 -3.75 18.98
C ILE A 274 -5.73 -3.58 20.17
N SER A 275 -4.52 -3.10 19.91
CA SER A 275 -3.55 -2.82 20.96
C SER A 275 -3.18 -1.35 21.00
N MET A 276 -3.15 -0.79 22.21
CA MET A 276 -2.64 0.54 22.49
C MET A 276 -1.60 0.41 23.61
N PRO A 277 -0.40 -0.11 23.32
CA PRO A 277 0.54 -0.54 24.35
C PRO A 277 0.95 0.59 25.29
N ASN A 278 1.19 1.79 24.73
CA ASN A 278 1.74 2.95 25.44
C ASN A 278 0.70 4.02 25.81
N ALA A 279 -0.57 3.85 25.40
CA ALA A 279 -1.60 4.84 25.64
C ALA A 279 -2.06 4.84 27.10
N SER A 280 -2.26 6.05 27.64
CA SER A 280 -2.83 6.24 28.99
C SER A 280 -4.28 5.75 29.09
N SER A 281 -5.08 5.94 28.04
CA SER A 281 -6.40 5.35 27.85
C SER A 281 -6.35 4.32 26.73
N LYS A 282 -6.90 3.14 26.97
CA LYS A 282 -7.03 2.06 25.98
C LYS A 282 -8.50 1.79 25.62
N TYR A 283 -9.42 2.63 26.10
CA TYR A 283 -10.86 2.42 25.97
C TYR A 283 -11.26 0.98 26.35
N THR A 284 -11.90 0.26 25.44
CA THR A 284 -12.27 -1.15 25.64
C THR A 284 -11.27 -2.12 25.00
N SER A 285 -10.19 -1.64 24.37
CA SER A 285 -9.17 -2.49 23.75
C SER A 285 -8.42 -3.34 24.78
N THR A 286 -8.13 -4.59 24.44
CA THR A 286 -7.48 -5.58 25.32
C THR A 286 -6.26 -6.26 24.70
N GLY A 287 -5.95 -5.98 23.42
CA GLY A 287 -4.74 -6.48 22.76
C GLY A 287 -3.47 -6.00 23.47
N SER A 288 -2.46 -6.87 23.54
CA SER A 288 -1.22 -6.65 24.31
C SER A 288 0.06 -6.74 23.48
N PHE A 289 -0.06 -6.79 22.16
CA PHE A 289 1.06 -6.84 21.24
C PHE A 289 1.66 -5.43 21.01
N THR A 290 2.94 -5.37 20.67
CA THR A 290 3.62 -4.12 20.33
C THR A 290 3.58 -3.88 18.83
N CYS A 291 3.55 -2.61 18.43
CA CYS A 291 3.86 -2.17 17.07
C CYS A 291 5.09 -1.27 17.17
N ASP A 292 6.26 -1.90 17.08
CA ASP A 292 7.52 -1.20 16.98
C ASP A 292 7.70 -0.70 15.54
N GLU A 293 8.50 0.37 15.39
CA GLU A 293 8.85 0.89 14.07
C GLU A 293 9.53 -0.21 13.24
N SER A 294 9.01 -0.42 12.04
CA SER A 294 9.58 -1.39 11.11
C SER A 294 10.74 -0.74 10.38
N THR A 295 11.74 -1.53 9.99
CA THR A 295 12.80 -1.00 9.13
C THR A 295 12.21 -0.63 7.79
N VAL A 296 12.24 0.67 7.45
CA VAL A 296 11.85 1.14 6.13
C VAL A 296 12.74 0.43 5.10
N PRO A 297 12.15 -0.19 4.07
CA PRO A 297 12.91 -0.85 3.00
C PRO A 297 13.97 0.11 2.42
N ALA A 298 15.13 -0.38 1.95
CA ALA A 298 16.15 0.45 1.27
C ALA A 298 15.76 0.82 -0.18
N ARG A 299 16.28 1.91 -0.75
CA ARG A 299 15.89 2.38 -2.10
C ARG A 299 16.61 1.63 -3.23
N GLU A 300 16.21 0.38 -3.46
CA GLU A 300 16.81 -0.53 -4.45
C GLU A 300 15.78 -1.50 -5.06
N PRO A 301 16.04 -2.10 -6.24
CA PRO A 301 15.11 -3.08 -6.83
C PRO A 301 14.81 -4.25 -5.90
N ALA A 302 13.52 -4.60 -5.78
CA ALA A 302 13.07 -5.77 -5.03
C ALA A 302 12.37 -6.76 -5.95
N CYS A 303 12.34 -8.02 -5.53
CA CYS A 303 11.76 -9.07 -6.35
C CYS A 303 10.26 -8.86 -6.61
N VAL A 304 9.82 -9.10 -7.84
CA VAL A 304 8.41 -8.97 -8.24
C VAL A 304 7.60 -10.27 -8.16
N SER A 305 8.21 -11.38 -7.72
CA SER A 305 7.55 -12.68 -7.53
C SER A 305 8.14 -13.51 -6.40
N SER A 306 7.60 -14.69 -6.11
CA SER A 306 8.24 -15.64 -5.18
C SER A 306 9.39 -16.43 -5.79
N ALA A 307 9.69 -16.20 -7.07
CA ALA A 307 10.64 -17.00 -7.85
C ALA A 307 12.05 -16.40 -7.93
N CYS A 308 12.28 -15.16 -7.49
CA CYS A 308 13.65 -14.66 -7.43
C CYS A 308 14.39 -15.42 -6.33
N ALA A 309 15.59 -15.91 -6.65
CA ALA A 309 16.48 -16.44 -5.62
C ALA A 309 16.72 -15.34 -4.58
N ASP A 310 16.48 -15.67 -3.30
CA ASP A 310 16.64 -14.76 -2.17
C ASP A 310 18.00 -14.06 -2.22
N SER A 311 18.02 -12.79 -2.63
CA SER A 311 19.14 -11.89 -2.33
C SER A 311 18.87 -11.24 -0.98
N SER A 312 18.86 -12.07 0.07
CA SER A 312 18.95 -11.57 1.43
C SER A 312 20.39 -11.13 1.69
N THR A 313 20.78 -9.93 1.26
CA THR A 313 21.88 -9.20 1.88
C THR A 313 21.38 -8.58 3.18
N SER A 314 21.07 -9.45 4.15
CA SER A 314 21.06 -9.05 5.55
C SER A 314 22.48 -8.67 5.94
N GLY A 315 22.75 -7.37 5.96
CA GLY A 315 23.95 -6.80 6.57
C GLY A 315 23.93 -7.03 8.08
N THR A 316 24.37 -8.20 8.53
CA THR A 316 24.69 -8.44 9.94
C THR A 316 26.19 -8.62 10.07
N THR A 317 26.89 -7.58 10.52
CA THR A 317 28.19 -7.74 11.17
C THR A 317 28.19 -7.00 12.51
N ALA A 318 27.91 -7.75 13.58
CA ALA A 318 28.34 -7.46 14.93
C ALA A 318 28.81 -8.78 15.54
N GLY A 319 30.10 -8.84 15.92
CA GLY A 319 30.80 -10.08 16.21
C GLY A 319 30.54 -10.71 17.58
N THR A 320 31.04 -11.92 17.76
CA THR A 320 31.93 -12.34 18.87
C THR A 320 32.40 -13.79 18.62
N ALA A 321 33.64 -14.05 19.02
CA ALA A 321 34.44 -15.24 18.80
C ALA A 321 33.91 -16.56 19.41
N GLY A 322 34.35 -17.69 18.83
CA GLY A 322 34.46 -18.96 19.57
C GLY A 322 34.35 -20.26 18.76
N SER A 323 35.50 -20.78 18.34
CA SER A 323 35.88 -22.20 18.14
C SER A 323 34.92 -23.24 17.53
N GLY A 324 35.43 -23.94 16.51
CA GLY A 324 35.43 -25.41 16.55
C GLY A 324 35.15 -26.18 15.26
N ALA A 325 36.23 -26.74 14.70
CA ALA A 325 36.29 -28.02 13.98
C ALA A 325 35.59 -28.18 12.61
N SER A 326 36.45 -28.01 11.59
CA SER A 326 36.48 -28.68 10.30
C SER A 326 36.06 -30.15 10.30
N THR A 327 35.12 -30.53 9.42
CA THR A 327 35.15 -31.84 8.75
C THR A 327 34.53 -31.76 7.35
N THR A 328 35.39 -31.86 6.35
CA THR A 328 35.08 -32.07 4.94
C THR A 328 34.61 -33.51 4.73
N THR A 329 33.46 -33.73 4.08
CA THR A 329 33.12 -35.04 3.51
C THR A 329 32.57 -34.88 2.11
N THR A 330 33.45 -35.09 1.13
CA THR A 330 33.15 -35.42 -0.27
C THR A 330 32.78 -36.91 -0.38
N VAL A 331 31.65 -37.24 -1.03
CA VAL A 331 31.37 -38.54 -1.67
C VAL A 331 30.47 -38.24 -2.88
N THR A 332 30.98 -38.12 -4.11
CA THR A 332 31.29 -39.16 -5.10
C THR A 332 30.07 -39.95 -5.59
N THR A 333 29.64 -39.62 -6.81
CA THR A 333 28.72 -40.36 -7.66
C THR A 333 29.44 -41.50 -8.40
N ALA A 334 28.81 -42.68 -8.51
CA ALA A 334 28.97 -43.63 -9.62
C ALA A 334 27.92 -44.77 -9.55
N PRO A 335 27.58 -45.43 -10.67
CA PRO A 335 26.24 -45.95 -10.97
C PRO A 335 26.18 -47.48 -11.22
N THR A 336 25.06 -47.95 -11.81
CA THR A 336 24.78 -49.26 -12.48
C THR A 336 24.26 -50.39 -11.59
N THR A 337 23.40 -51.35 -11.99
CA THR A 337 22.36 -51.56 -13.03
C THR A 337 21.75 -52.96 -12.75
N ALA A 338 20.48 -53.15 -13.15
CA ALA A 338 19.88 -54.38 -13.73
C ALA A 338 19.34 -55.55 -12.87
N ASN A 339 18.07 -55.87 -13.20
CA ASN A 339 17.36 -57.17 -13.27
C ASN A 339 16.96 -57.85 -11.95
N ASP A 340 15.82 -58.56 -11.82
CA ASP A 340 14.66 -58.88 -12.67
C ASP A 340 13.57 -59.50 -11.76
N ASP A 341 12.37 -59.69 -12.31
CA ASP A 341 11.34 -60.69 -11.98
C ASP A 341 10.23 -60.42 -10.93
N ASP A 342 9.08 -60.04 -11.50
CA ASP A 342 7.87 -60.87 -11.63
C ASP A 342 6.70 -60.74 -10.61
N ALA A 343 5.51 -60.60 -11.22
CA ALA A 343 4.12 -60.90 -10.80
C ALA A 343 3.65 -60.54 -9.36
N SER A 344 2.43 -60.07 -9.08
CA SER A 344 1.17 -59.86 -9.81
C SER A 344 0.15 -59.25 -8.81
N ASP A 345 -0.85 -58.58 -9.37
CA ASP A 345 -2.22 -58.40 -8.88
C ASP A 345 -2.57 -57.49 -7.68
N ASP A 346 -3.38 -56.49 -8.07
CA ASP A 346 -4.68 -56.13 -7.53
C ASP A 346 -4.87 -55.07 -6.42
N THR A 347 -5.57 -54.04 -6.88
CA THR A 347 -6.70 -53.32 -6.26
C THR A 347 -6.50 -52.04 -5.45
N ASN A 348 -7.14 -50.99 -6.00
CA ASN A 348 -7.80 -49.86 -5.36
C ASN A 348 -6.98 -48.91 -4.47
N ALA A 349 -6.79 -47.68 -4.95
CA ALA A 349 -7.60 -46.55 -4.48
C ALA A 349 -7.43 -45.33 -5.39
N SER A 350 -8.56 -44.69 -5.66
CA SER A 350 -8.74 -43.51 -6.50
C SER A 350 -8.23 -42.23 -5.82
N SER A 351 -7.81 -41.26 -6.64
CA SER A 351 -8.24 -39.86 -6.49
C SER A 351 -7.80 -39.03 -7.69
N THR A 352 -8.74 -38.80 -8.60
CA THR A 352 -8.74 -37.66 -9.52
C THR A 352 -9.10 -36.38 -8.77
N PRO A 353 -8.65 -35.21 -9.24
CA PRO A 353 -8.88 -33.93 -8.59
C PRO A 353 -10.34 -33.48 -8.78
N ARG A 354 -10.98 -33.03 -7.70
CA ARG A 354 -12.30 -32.38 -7.79
C ARG A 354 -12.16 -30.86 -7.74
N LEU A 355 -12.70 -30.24 -8.78
CA LEU A 355 -13.23 -28.87 -8.74
C LEU A 355 -14.23 -28.71 -7.59
N ALA A 356 -14.19 -27.54 -6.94
CA ALA A 356 -15.34 -26.89 -6.30
C ALA A 356 -15.05 -25.37 -6.37
N ALA A 357 -15.63 -24.65 -7.31
CA ALA A 357 -16.97 -24.04 -7.28
C ALA A 357 -17.00 -22.74 -6.46
N LEU A 358 -17.00 -21.62 -7.19
CA LEU A 358 -17.33 -20.29 -6.68
C LEU A 358 -18.72 -20.30 -6.04
N ALA A 359 -18.83 -19.73 -4.85
CA ALA A 359 -20.09 -19.29 -4.28
C ALA A 359 -20.02 -17.77 -4.10
N ALA A 360 -20.70 -17.04 -4.98
CA ALA A 360 -21.03 -15.64 -4.78
C ALA A 360 -22.11 -15.55 -3.69
N ALA A 361 -21.86 -14.77 -2.64
CA ALA A 361 -22.86 -14.43 -1.64
C ALA A 361 -23.28 -12.97 -1.85
N VAL A 362 -24.53 -12.79 -2.27
CA VAL A 362 -25.25 -11.53 -2.36
C VAL A 362 -25.65 -11.11 -0.94
N ILE A 363 -25.22 -9.93 -0.50
CA ILE A 363 -25.72 -9.30 0.73
C ILE A 363 -26.83 -8.34 0.34
N GLY A 364 -28.08 -8.77 0.60
CA GLY A 364 -29.26 -7.92 0.50
C GLY A 364 -29.49 -7.14 1.79
N VAL A 365 -29.59 -5.82 1.67
CA VAL A 365 -29.96 -4.89 2.73
C VAL A 365 -31.43 -5.12 3.14
N ALA A 366 -31.68 -5.34 4.43
CA ALA A 366 -33.01 -5.33 5.01
C ALA A 366 -33.15 -4.12 5.94
N THR A 367 -33.74 -3.05 5.42
CA THR A 367 -34.25 -1.94 6.22
C THR A 367 -35.60 -2.33 6.81
N ALA A 368 -35.73 -2.26 8.13
CA ALA A 368 -37.01 -2.37 8.83
C ALA A 368 -37.33 -1.05 9.52
N VAL A 369 -38.26 -0.31 8.93
CA VAL A 369 -39.01 0.80 9.53
C VAL A 369 -40.12 0.24 10.40
N LEU A 370 -40.31 0.79 11.61
CA LEU A 370 -41.56 0.92 12.42
C LEU A 370 -41.11 1.13 13.88
N LEU A 371 -41.29 2.29 14.53
CA LEU A 371 -42.50 3.10 14.75
C LEU A 371 -42.14 4.56 15.04
#